data_AF-A0A7J9QBY7-F1
#
_entry.id   AF-A0A7J9QBY7-F1
#
_cell.length_a   1.000
_cell.length_b   1.000
_cell.length_c   1.000
_cell.angle_alpha   90.00
_cell.angle_beta   90.00
_cell.angle_gamma   90.00
#
_symmetry.space_group_name_H-M   'P 1'
#
loop_
_entity.id
_entity.type
_entity.pdbx_description
1 polymer ?
#
loop_
_entity_poly.entity_id
_entity_poly.type
_entity_poly.pdbx_seq_one_letter_code
_entity_poly.pdbx_strand_id
1 'polypeptide(L)'
;DSQDEQNERIEMILSATINGKSKFLESLAENHKIKKIVVRFLEDVDEIVGADLEKYGPFKIEDIATIPYENAQALIVKNIATKVRWED
;
A
#
# COMPACT_ATOMS: atom_id res chain seq x y z
N ASP A 1 15.43 7.85 -10.88
CA ASP A 1 14.27 6.92 -10.88
C ASP A 1 13.37 7.06 -9.67
N SER A 2 13.62 6.46 -8.49
CA SER A 2 12.62 6.49 -7.41
C SER A 2 12.36 7.87 -6.78
N GLN A 3 13.29 8.84 -6.87
CA GLN A 3 13.01 10.20 -6.40
C GLN A 3 12.24 11.02 -7.45
N ASP A 4 12.52 10.80 -8.72
CA ASP A 4 11.88 11.51 -9.82
C ASP A 4 10.39 11.15 -9.90
N GLU A 5 10.03 9.86 -9.77
CA GLU A 5 8.63 9.43 -9.71
C GLU A 5 7.86 10.04 -8.53
N GLN A 6 8.52 10.23 -7.38
CA GLN A 6 7.90 10.84 -6.21
C GLN A 6 7.65 12.33 -6.44
N ASN A 7 8.62 13.02 -7.06
CA ASN A 7 8.52 14.43 -7.39
C ASN A 7 7.40 14.69 -8.40
N GLU A 8 7.31 13.88 -9.47
CA GLU A 8 6.23 13.95 -10.46
C GLU A 8 4.85 13.76 -9.80
N ARG A 9 4.74 12.80 -8.88
CA ARG A 9 3.49 12.53 -8.16
C ARG A 9 3.10 13.69 -7.25
N ILE A 10 4.07 14.31 -6.56
CA ILE A 10 3.84 15.49 -5.71
C ILE A 10 3.33 16.65 -6.56
N GLU A 11 3.96 16.92 -7.71
CA GLU A 11 3.55 18.01 -8.61
C GLU A 11 2.13 17.80 -9.16
N MET A 12 1.78 16.56 -9.50
CA MET A 12 0.43 16.19 -9.93
C MET A 12 -0.62 16.45 -8.84
N ILE A 13 -0.34 16.10 -7.58
CA ILE A 13 -1.27 16.34 -6.46
C ILE A 13 -1.41 17.85 -6.19
N LEU A 14 -0.30 18.59 -6.24
CA LEU A 14 -0.29 20.04 -6.02
C LEU A 14 -1.14 20.75 -7.08
N SER A 15 -0.94 20.41 -8.36
CA SER A 15 -1.70 20.99 -9.47
C SER A 15 -3.18 20.62 -9.39
N ALA A 16 -3.54 19.38 -9.05
CA ALA A 16 -4.93 18.97 -8.89
C ALA A 16 -5.64 19.71 -7.73
N THR A 17 -4.92 19.99 -6.64
CA THR A 17 -5.43 20.77 -5.50
C THR A 17 -5.70 22.22 -5.89
N ILE A 18 -4.74 22.88 -6.57
CA ILE A 18 -4.87 24.26 -7.03
C ILE A 18 -6.04 24.40 -8.03
N ASN A 19 -6.19 23.41 -8.91
CA ASN A 19 -7.24 23.41 -9.94
C ASN A 19 -8.60 22.87 -9.45
N GLY A 20 -8.76 22.58 -8.15
CA GLY A 20 -10.03 22.11 -7.59
C GLY A 20 -10.52 20.76 -8.14
N LYS A 21 -9.61 19.88 -8.58
CA LYS A 21 -9.93 18.58 -9.19
C LYS A 21 -10.21 17.50 -8.13
N SER A 22 -11.20 17.72 -7.26
CA SER A 22 -11.48 16.84 -6.10
C SER A 22 -11.78 15.39 -6.49
N LYS A 23 -12.58 15.16 -7.55
CA LYS A 23 -12.88 13.79 -8.05
C LYS A 23 -11.63 13.03 -8.51
N PHE A 24 -10.64 13.73 -9.05
CA PHE A 24 -9.39 13.13 -9.47
C PHE A 24 -8.51 12.77 -8.27
N LEU A 25 -8.48 13.63 -7.24
CA LEU A 25 -7.78 13.32 -6.00
C LEU A 25 -8.39 12.11 -5.28
N GLU A 26 -9.72 12.01 -5.30
CA GLU A 26 -10.45 10.88 -4.73
C GLU A 26 -10.13 9.57 -5.46
N SER A 27 -10.16 9.56 -6.80
CA SER A 27 -9.79 8.36 -7.56
C SER A 27 -8.32 7.99 -7.38
N LEU A 28 -7.40 8.95 -7.29
CA LEU A 28 -6.00 8.69 -7.00
C LEU A 28 -5.80 8.07 -5.61
N ALA A 29 -6.56 8.53 -4.61
CA ALA A 29 -6.50 7.99 -3.25
C ALA A 29 -7.02 6.55 -3.20
N GLU A 30 -8.20 6.28 -3.78
CA GLU A 30 -8.80 4.94 -3.85
C GLU A 30 -7.86 3.95 -4.55
N ASN A 31 -7.32 4.33 -5.71
CA ASN A 31 -6.35 3.50 -6.45
C ASN A 31 -5.09 3.20 -5.64
N HIS A 32 -4.65 4.13 -4.78
CA HIS A 32 -3.49 3.91 -3.95
C HIS A 32 -3.75 2.95 -2.79
N LYS A 33 -4.96 2.95 -2.22
CA LYS A 33 -5.35 2.02 -1.14
C LYS A 33 -5.31 0.57 -1.61
N ILE A 34 -5.84 0.32 -2.81
CA ILE A 34 -5.89 -1.03 -3.43
C ILE A 34 -4.57 -1.45 -4.08
N LYS A 35 -3.58 -0.54 -4.21
CA LYS A 35 -2.27 -0.89 -4.77
C LYS A 35 -1.63 -1.98 -3.91
N LYS A 36 -1.34 -3.14 -4.50
CA LYS A 36 -0.77 -4.26 -3.75
C LYS A 36 0.74 -4.05 -3.54
N ILE A 37 1.25 -4.40 -2.36
CA ILE A 37 2.68 -4.37 -2.01
C ILE A 37 3.11 -5.68 -1.38
N VAL A 38 4.39 -6.01 -1.54
CA VAL A 38 4.99 -7.21 -0.94
C VAL A 38 5.45 -6.93 0.47
N VAL A 39 5.02 -7.78 1.41
CA VAL A 39 5.40 -7.72 2.82
C VAL A 39 5.84 -9.10 3.31
N ARG A 40 6.70 -9.11 4.33
CA ARG A 40 7.05 -10.29 5.12
C ARG A 40 6.38 -10.19 6.48
N PHE A 41 5.68 -11.23 6.91
CA PHE A 41 5.03 -11.27 8.22
C PHE A 41 6.03 -11.63 9.32
N LEU A 42 5.96 -10.93 10.44
CA LEU A 42 6.84 -11.11 11.61
C LEU A 42 6.16 -11.94 12.71
N GLU A 43 4.85 -12.16 12.59
CA GLU A 43 4.01 -12.95 13.49
C GLU A 43 2.93 -13.69 12.68
N ASP A 44 2.27 -14.66 13.27
CA ASP A 44 1.13 -15.35 12.65
C ASP A 44 -0.06 -14.39 12.52
N VAL A 45 -0.72 -14.39 11.37
CA VAL A 45 -1.86 -13.53 11.05
C VAL A 45 -3.00 -14.37 10.50
N ASP A 46 -4.18 -14.27 11.11
CA ASP A 46 -5.39 -14.93 10.61
C ASP A 46 -5.82 -14.39 9.23
N GLU A 47 -6.79 -15.04 8.60
CA GLU A 47 -7.39 -14.53 7.36
C GLU A 47 -7.92 -13.10 7.55
N ILE A 48 -7.50 -12.18 6.67
CA ILE A 48 -7.96 -10.79 6.65
C ILE A 48 -8.74 -10.49 5.36
N VAL A 49 -9.65 -9.52 5.44
CA VAL A 49 -10.29 -8.93 4.25
C VAL A 49 -9.53 -7.67 3.84
N GLY A 50 -9.09 -7.62 2.60
CA GLY A 50 -8.38 -6.50 1.98
C GLY A 50 -9.28 -5.31 1.66
N ALA A 51 -8.67 -4.14 1.45
CA ALA A 51 -9.36 -2.94 0.96
C ALA A 51 -10.00 -3.12 -0.43
N ASP A 52 -9.56 -4.13 -1.18
CA ASP A 52 -10.13 -4.59 -2.46
C ASP A 52 -11.29 -5.59 -2.29
N LEU A 53 -11.71 -5.87 -1.04
CA LEU A 53 -12.72 -6.86 -0.66
C LEU A 53 -12.33 -8.32 -0.93
N GLU A 54 -11.06 -8.59 -1.25
CA GLU A 54 -10.53 -9.96 -1.37
C GLU A 54 -10.05 -10.49 -0.01
N LYS A 55 -10.00 -11.81 0.14
CA LYS A 55 -9.49 -12.46 1.36
C LYS A 55 -8.01 -12.80 1.21
N TYR A 56 -7.25 -12.65 2.29
CA TYR A 56 -5.81 -12.87 2.32
C TYR A 56 -5.42 -13.68 3.56
N GLY A 57 -4.56 -14.69 3.36
CA GLY A 57 -4.04 -15.52 4.45
C GLY A 57 -4.89 -16.78 4.70
N PRO A 58 -4.77 -17.41 5.88
CA PRO A 58 -3.90 -17.03 7.00
C PRO A 58 -2.40 -17.09 6.64
N PHE A 59 -1.58 -16.30 7.32
CA PHE A 59 -0.14 -16.21 7.13
C PHE A 59 0.61 -16.64 8.39
N LYS A 60 1.73 -17.30 8.21
CA LYS A 60 2.65 -17.66 9.29
C LYS A 60 3.81 -16.69 9.38
N ILE A 61 4.52 -16.73 10.50
CA ILE A 61 5.79 -16.03 10.68
C ILE A 61 6.75 -16.29 9.51
N GLU A 62 7.38 -15.22 9.03
CA GLU A 62 8.27 -15.15 7.86
C GLU A 62 7.63 -15.45 6.49
N ASP A 63 6.32 -15.70 6.40
CA ASP A 63 5.65 -15.76 5.10
C ASP A 63 5.79 -14.43 4.36
N ILE A 64 5.87 -14.51 3.02
CA ILE A 64 5.91 -13.34 2.13
C ILE A 64 4.65 -13.37 1.29
N ALA A 65 3.88 -12.27 1.32
CA ALA A 65 2.69 -12.14 0.50
C ALA A 65 2.53 -10.73 -0.07
N THR A 66 1.71 -10.65 -1.12
CA THR A 66 1.32 -9.39 -1.74
C THR A 66 -0.10 -9.05 -1.31
N ILE A 67 -0.27 -7.99 -0.54
CA ILE A 67 -1.56 -7.55 0.02
C ILE A 67 -1.79 -6.05 -0.29
N PRO A 68 -3.03 -5.52 -0.19
CA PRO A 68 -3.30 -4.11 -0.44
C PRO A 68 -2.49 -3.20 0.50
N TYR A 69 -2.08 -2.04 -0.02
CA TYR A 69 -1.20 -1.10 0.67
C TYR A 69 -1.77 -0.65 2.02
N GLU A 70 -3.06 -0.36 2.09
CA GLU A 70 -3.71 0.07 3.33
C GLU A 70 -3.61 -1.00 4.43
N ASN A 71 -3.91 -2.26 4.08
CA ASN A 71 -3.78 -3.40 4.99
C ASN A 71 -2.31 -3.62 5.42
N ALA A 72 -1.39 -3.61 4.46
CA ALA A 72 0.05 -3.74 4.75
C ALA A 72 0.54 -2.63 5.67
N GLN A 73 0.15 -1.37 5.43
CA GLN A 73 0.55 -0.25 6.25
C GLN A 73 0.06 -0.40 7.70
N ALA A 74 -1.18 -0.87 7.90
CA ALA A 74 -1.71 -1.15 9.22
C ALA A 74 -0.89 -2.22 9.97
N LEU A 75 -0.47 -3.28 9.28
CA LEU A 75 0.37 -4.33 9.87
C LEU A 75 1.80 -3.84 10.16
N ILE A 76 2.37 -3.03 9.28
CA ILE A 76 3.72 -2.46 9.46
C ILE A 76 3.75 -1.51 10.66
N VAL A 77 2.77 -0.61 10.79
CA VAL A 77 2.66 0.31 11.94
C VAL A 77 2.55 -0.45 13.26
N LYS A 78 1.92 -1.63 13.25
CA LYS A 78 1.79 -2.52 14.40
C LYS A 78 3.03 -3.41 14.64
N ASN A 79 4.06 -3.33 13.80
CA ASN A 79 5.22 -4.24 13.80
C ASN A 79 4.88 -5.73 13.58
N ILE A 80 3.75 -6.03 12.93
CA ILE A 80 3.33 -7.39 12.58
C ILE A 80 3.91 -7.82 11.22
N ALA A 81 4.26 -6.86 10.36
CA ALA A 81 4.85 -7.13 9.04
C ALA A 81 5.92 -6.09 8.69
N THR A 82 6.80 -6.43 7.75
CA THR A 82 7.80 -5.52 7.18
C THR A 82 7.71 -5.46 5.67
N LYS A 83 7.98 -4.30 5.07
CA LYS A 83 7.96 -4.13 3.61
C LYS A 83 9.20 -4.79 2.99
N VAL A 84 8.98 -5.65 1.99
CA VAL A 84 10.08 -6.22 1.20
C VAL A 84 10.42 -5.27 0.05
N ARG A 85 11.71 -5.01 -0.13
CA ARG A 85 12.26 -4.33 -1.31
C ARG A 85 13.18 -5.32 -2.01
N TRP A 86 13.08 -5.38 -3.34
CA TRP A 86 14.09 -6.04 -4.15
C TRP A 86 15.25 -5.06 -4.28
N GLU A 87 16.42 -5.41 -3.75
CA GLU A 87 17.66 -4.73 -4.07
C GLU A 87 18.32 -5.52 -5.21
N ASP A 88 18.57 -4.83 -6.33
CA ASP A 88 19.34 -5.32 -7.48
C ASP A 88 20.82 -4.96 -7.26
#